data_AF-A0A7Y2BL81-F1
#
_entry.id   AF-A0A7Y2BL81-F1
#
_cell.length_a   1.000
_cell.length_b   1.000
_cell.length_c   1.000
_cell.angle_alpha   90.00
_cell.angle_beta   90.00
_cell.angle_gamma   90.00
#
_symmetry.space_group_name_H-M   'P 1'
#
loop_
_entity.id
_entity.type
_entity.pdbx_description
1 polymer ?
#
loop_
_entity_poly.entity_id
_entity_poly.type
_entity_poly.pdbx_seq_one_letter_code
_entity_poly.pdbx_strand_id
1 'polypeptide(L)'
;MGEMVKQIAAIYYYVSYHDLHWEGAFEDYLQIVRDKPQVTRNAFQRLYDMVISYGEEEYIDNKKKLIRYPFFKDPIENGKDAIFGLDIPLMRLVHVLHAAAQGYGPEKRIILLHGPVGSSKSTIARLLKKGLERYSRTSEGALYTYEWTNLHQTGLAGGDDIFPCPMHDEPLRLIPAEWRDQAIQELRLGDDRRRVRVHGELNPACRFIFRSLLERYDGDWSKVMANHINVKRLILSEQDRVGIGTFQPKDEKNQDSTELTGDINYRKIAEYGSDSDPRAFNFDGEFNIANRGVVEFVEVLKLDVAFLYDLLGATQEHKIKPKKFAQTDIDEVIIGHTNEAEYKKLINNEFMEALRDRTIKIDIPYITKMSEEIKIYRKDFSSARLRGKHVAPHTLEVAAMWAVLTRLEEPKKHQLALLQKLKLYDGKILPGYTQDNVKELRKEANREGLEGMSPRYVQDKISNSLVREGTEGYINPFMVLNELEKGLAASLTVADDQRKRYGELIGVVKAEYDEIVKNEVQRAISADEEAIGRLSANYVDNIRAYLMKQKVKNKYTGKDEEPDERLMRSIEEKIDITEPRKDDFRREIMNFIGHLALEGKK
;
A
#
# COMPACT_ATOMS: atom_id res chain seq x y z
N MET A 1 -14.06 -37.53 19.40
CA MET A 1 -13.35 -36.45 18.67
C MET A 1 -11.88 -36.50 19.05
N GLY A 2 -11.00 -36.73 18.07
CA GLY A 2 -9.58 -37.03 18.30
C GLY A 2 -8.78 -35.88 18.91
N GLU A 3 -7.66 -36.22 19.55
CA GLU A 3 -6.74 -35.32 20.25
C GLU A 3 -6.21 -34.19 19.35
N MET A 4 -5.96 -34.48 18.08
CA MET A 4 -5.56 -33.48 17.07
C MET A 4 -6.64 -32.43 16.81
N VAL A 5 -7.93 -32.82 16.78
CA VAL A 5 -9.04 -31.87 16.59
C VAL A 5 -9.14 -30.92 17.79
N LYS A 6 -8.92 -31.43 19.01
CA LYS A 6 -8.88 -30.59 20.23
C LYS A 6 -7.70 -29.62 20.23
N GLN A 7 -6.53 -30.04 19.76
CA GLN A 7 -5.36 -29.18 19.62
C GLN A 7 -5.59 -28.08 18.58
N ILE A 8 -6.20 -28.40 17.44
CA ILE A 8 -6.59 -27.41 16.42
C ILE A 8 -7.64 -26.44 16.97
N ALA A 9 -8.64 -26.94 17.69
CA ALA A 9 -9.66 -26.11 18.32
C ALA A 9 -9.05 -25.12 19.34
N ALA A 10 -8.05 -25.55 20.12
CA ALA A 10 -7.36 -24.68 21.09
C ALA A 10 -6.59 -23.52 20.42
N ILE A 11 -6.12 -23.70 19.17
CA ILE A 11 -5.47 -22.63 18.39
C ILE A 11 -6.50 -21.61 17.86
N TYR A 12 -7.73 -22.05 17.60
CA TYR A 12 -8.78 -21.22 17.00
C TYR A 12 -9.41 -20.21 17.98
N TYR A 13 -9.32 -20.46 19.29
CA TYR A 13 -9.90 -19.60 20.33
C TYR A 13 -8.91 -18.50 20.79
N TYR A 14 -8.85 -17.39 20.06
CA TYR A 14 -8.21 -16.15 20.53
C TYR A 14 -9.15 -14.93 20.56
N VAL A 15 -10.38 -15.08 20.07
CA VAL A 15 -11.52 -14.18 20.27
C VAL A 15 -12.70 -15.07 20.64
N SER A 16 -13.47 -14.73 21.68
CA SER A 16 -14.58 -15.56 22.11
C SER A 16 -15.59 -15.71 20.97
N TYR A 17 -15.83 -16.94 20.49
CA TYR A 17 -16.87 -17.25 19.51
C TYR A 17 -18.21 -16.60 19.91
N HIS A 18 -18.50 -16.57 21.20
CA HIS A 18 -19.69 -15.94 21.77
C HIS A 18 -19.78 -14.43 21.48
N ASP A 19 -18.67 -13.70 21.44
CA ASP A 19 -18.68 -12.25 21.17
C ASP A 19 -18.91 -11.94 19.69
N LEU A 20 -18.44 -12.82 18.80
CA LEU A 20 -18.62 -12.70 17.36
C LEU A 20 -20.01 -13.13 16.88
N HIS A 21 -20.70 -13.94 17.68
CA HIS A 21 -22.05 -14.45 17.44
C HIS A 21 -23.06 -13.92 18.46
N TRP A 22 -22.82 -12.74 19.01
CA TRP A 22 -23.75 -12.11 19.94
C TRP A 22 -25.10 -11.85 19.24
N GLU A 23 -26.18 -12.23 19.91
CA GLU A 23 -27.57 -11.94 19.55
C GLU A 23 -28.32 -11.50 20.81
N GLY A 24 -29.31 -10.62 20.65
CA GLY A 24 -30.06 -10.06 21.77
C GLY A 24 -31.25 -9.21 21.33
N ALA A 25 -32.03 -8.78 22.33
CA ALA A 25 -33.17 -7.91 22.07
C ALA A 25 -32.72 -6.51 21.65
N PHE A 26 -33.66 -5.72 21.12
CA PHE A 26 -33.40 -4.32 20.79
C PHE A 26 -32.94 -3.50 22.03
N GLU A 27 -33.50 -3.79 23.20
CA GLU A 27 -33.11 -3.15 24.48
C GLU A 27 -31.65 -3.45 24.85
N ASP A 28 -31.20 -4.70 24.68
CA ASP A 28 -29.81 -5.08 24.94
C ASP A 28 -28.85 -4.32 24.03
N TYR A 29 -29.25 -4.12 22.77
CA TYR A 29 -28.50 -3.30 21.82
C TYR A 29 -28.45 -1.82 22.23
N LEU A 30 -29.56 -1.23 22.68
CA LEU A 30 -29.57 0.15 23.20
C LEU A 30 -28.60 0.32 24.37
N GLN A 31 -28.51 -0.68 25.25
CA GLN A 31 -27.54 -0.68 26.34
C GLN A 31 -26.10 -0.76 25.82
N ILE A 32 -25.82 -1.59 24.79
CA ILE A 32 -24.52 -1.62 24.12
C ILE A 32 -24.18 -0.25 23.53
N VAL A 33 -25.12 0.43 22.87
CA VAL A 33 -24.89 1.77 22.31
C VAL A 33 -24.59 2.79 23.41
N ARG A 34 -25.31 2.72 24.54
CA ARG A 34 -25.07 3.58 25.70
C ARG A 34 -23.66 3.40 26.25
N ASP A 35 -23.20 2.15 26.38
CA ASP A 35 -21.88 1.84 26.97
C ASP A 35 -20.73 2.02 25.97
N LYS A 36 -21.00 1.77 24.68
CA LYS A 36 -20.03 1.73 23.59
C LYS A 36 -20.61 2.39 22.34
N PRO A 37 -20.79 3.72 22.31
CA PRO A 37 -21.42 4.42 21.19
C PRO A 37 -20.68 4.25 19.85
N GLN A 38 -19.41 3.85 19.87
CA GLN A 38 -18.64 3.56 18.66
C GLN A 38 -19.21 2.45 17.78
N VAL A 39 -20.14 1.63 18.28
CA VAL A 39 -20.78 0.58 17.47
C VAL A 39 -21.71 1.14 16.40
N THR A 40 -22.10 2.41 16.52
CA THR A 40 -22.97 3.12 15.57
C THR A 40 -22.20 3.86 14.48
N ARG A 41 -20.87 3.71 14.39
CA ARG A 41 -20.04 4.39 13.39
C ARG A 41 -20.58 4.16 11.98
N ASN A 42 -20.49 5.19 11.14
CA ASN A 42 -20.70 5.03 9.70
C ASN A 42 -19.46 4.38 9.05
N ALA A 43 -19.55 4.06 7.76
CA ALA A 43 -18.47 3.41 7.02
C ALA A 43 -17.15 4.21 7.02
N PHE A 44 -17.21 5.53 6.84
CA PHE A 44 -16.02 6.39 6.85
C PHE A 44 -15.33 6.44 8.22
N GLN A 45 -16.11 6.61 9.29
CA GLN A 45 -15.61 6.58 10.67
C GLN A 45 -14.97 5.24 11.00
N ARG A 46 -15.60 4.13 10.59
CA ARG A 46 -15.07 2.79 10.80
C ARG A 46 -13.77 2.58 10.05
N LEU A 47 -13.68 2.99 8.78
CA LEU A 47 -12.49 2.82 7.97
C LEU A 47 -11.33 3.70 8.47
N TYR A 48 -11.62 4.94 8.89
CA TYR A 48 -10.63 5.82 9.52
C TYR A 48 -10.11 5.23 10.83
N ASP A 49 -11.00 4.90 11.77
CA ASP A 49 -10.61 4.36 13.08
C ASP A 49 -9.88 3.01 12.95
N MET A 50 -10.23 2.20 11.95
CA MET A 50 -9.50 0.97 11.63
C MET A 50 -8.04 1.26 11.28
N VAL A 51 -7.76 2.26 10.43
CA VAL A 51 -6.38 2.63 10.08
C VAL A 51 -5.63 3.16 11.31
N ILE A 52 -6.28 4.04 12.09
CA ILE A 52 -5.69 4.67 13.28
C ILE A 52 -5.47 3.68 14.43
N SER A 53 -6.24 2.58 14.49
CA SER A 53 -6.06 1.53 15.53
C SER A 53 -4.66 0.88 15.51
N TYR A 54 -3.93 0.97 14.40
CA TYR A 54 -2.55 0.51 14.26
C TYR A 54 -1.50 1.57 14.65
N GLY A 55 -1.93 2.75 15.10
CA GLY A 55 -1.08 3.88 15.50
C GLY A 55 -0.66 4.80 14.36
N GLU A 56 0.11 5.82 14.72
CA GLU A 56 0.68 6.81 13.80
C GLU A 56 2.16 7.03 14.16
N GLU A 57 3.05 6.98 13.17
CA GLU A 57 4.48 7.23 13.32
C GLU A 57 4.83 8.57 12.68
N GLU A 58 5.16 9.58 13.49
CA GLU A 58 5.65 10.86 12.98
C GLU A 58 7.16 10.83 12.72
N TYR A 59 7.59 11.33 11.56
CA TYR A 59 8.99 11.51 11.24
C TYR A 59 9.22 12.73 10.35
N ILE A 60 10.47 13.21 10.32
CA ILE A 60 10.86 14.37 9.51
C ILE A 60 11.64 13.88 8.29
N ASP A 61 11.16 14.26 7.11
CA ASP A 61 11.85 14.04 5.83
C ASP A 61 12.13 15.41 5.20
N ASN A 62 13.41 15.81 5.10
CA ASN A 62 13.83 17.09 4.51
C ASN A 62 13.04 18.30 5.08
N LYS A 63 13.02 18.44 6.42
CA LYS A 63 12.26 19.46 7.18
C LYS A 63 10.74 19.45 6.94
N LYS A 64 10.19 18.39 6.35
CA LYS A 64 8.74 18.16 6.24
C LYS A 64 8.33 17.10 7.25
N LYS A 65 7.41 17.46 8.14
CA LYS A 65 6.74 16.53 9.05
C LYS A 65 5.83 15.62 8.23
N LEU A 66 6.06 14.31 8.31
CA LEU A 66 5.27 13.27 7.65
C LEU A 66 4.73 12.32 8.71
N ILE A 67 3.55 11.78 8.44
CA ILE A 67 2.88 10.77 9.26
C ILE A 67 2.87 9.48 8.46
N ARG A 68 3.39 8.42 9.05
CA ARG A 68 3.32 7.07 8.52
C ARG A 68 2.30 6.28 9.31
N TYR A 69 1.42 5.58 8.60
CA TYR A 69 0.43 4.70 9.23
C TYR A 69 0.93 3.26 9.15
N PRO A 70 1.27 2.62 10.28
CA PRO A 70 1.81 1.25 10.32
C PRO A 70 0.87 0.23 9.68
N PHE A 71 -0.43 0.50 9.63
CA PHE A 71 -1.43 -0.30 8.91
C PHE A 71 -0.99 -0.67 7.47
N PHE A 72 -0.42 0.28 6.71
CA PHE A 72 -0.01 0.02 5.33
C PHE A 72 1.28 -0.80 5.20
N LYS A 73 1.96 -1.13 6.32
CA LYS A 73 3.03 -2.13 6.37
C LYS A 73 2.50 -3.57 6.41
N ASP A 74 1.17 -3.74 6.35
CA ASP A 74 0.48 -5.03 6.37
C ASP A 74 0.81 -5.88 7.61
N PRO A 75 0.45 -5.41 8.82
CA PRO A 75 0.67 -6.16 10.06
C PRO A 75 -0.19 -7.45 10.14
N ILE A 76 -1.22 -7.57 9.29
CA ILE A 76 -2.14 -8.73 9.29
C ILE A 76 -1.48 -9.96 8.65
N GLU A 77 -0.80 -9.78 7.51
CA GLU A 77 -0.10 -10.87 6.80
C GLU A 77 1.43 -10.68 6.81
N ASN A 78 1.98 -10.07 7.85
CA ASN A 78 3.43 -9.91 8.06
C ASN A 78 4.17 -9.29 6.86
N GLY A 79 3.63 -8.21 6.30
CA GLY A 79 4.26 -7.46 5.21
C GLY A 79 4.08 -8.05 3.81
N LYS A 80 3.22 -9.08 3.65
CA LYS A 80 2.90 -9.68 2.34
C LYS A 80 2.38 -8.67 1.33
N ASP A 81 1.78 -7.57 1.78
CA ASP A 81 1.28 -6.45 0.96
C ASP A 81 1.84 -5.10 1.38
N ALA A 82 2.92 -5.08 2.15
CA ALA A 82 3.51 -3.85 2.65
C ALA A 82 3.75 -2.83 1.52
N ILE A 83 3.31 -1.60 1.77
CA ILE A 83 3.50 -0.46 0.90
C ILE A 83 4.69 0.36 1.41
N PHE A 84 5.62 0.66 0.50
CA PHE A 84 6.84 1.40 0.79
C PHE A 84 6.85 2.74 0.03
N GLY A 85 7.50 3.76 0.59
CA GLY A 85 7.76 5.04 -0.10
C GLY A 85 6.55 5.89 -0.50
N LEU A 86 5.32 5.53 -0.10
CA LEU A 86 4.07 6.24 -0.47
C LEU A 86 3.42 6.98 0.70
N ASP A 87 4.20 7.37 1.71
CA ASP A 87 3.70 8.04 2.92
C ASP A 87 2.85 9.29 2.60
N ILE A 88 3.27 10.14 1.65
CA ILE A 88 2.52 11.36 1.28
C ILE A 88 1.14 11.05 0.65
N PRO A 89 1.02 10.20 -0.39
CA PRO A 89 -0.28 9.77 -0.91
C PRO A 89 -1.17 9.12 0.16
N LEU A 90 -0.60 8.27 1.02
CA LEU A 90 -1.35 7.60 2.09
C LEU A 90 -1.84 8.59 3.14
N MET A 91 -1.04 9.61 3.50
CA MET A 91 -1.49 10.73 4.35
C MET A 91 -2.68 11.46 3.74
N ARG A 92 -2.67 11.71 2.42
CA ARG A 92 -3.80 12.35 1.74
C ARG A 92 -5.05 11.46 1.80
N LEU A 93 -4.90 10.16 1.60
CA LEU A 93 -6.00 9.20 1.71
C LEU A 93 -6.60 9.19 3.12
N VAL A 94 -5.76 9.04 4.16
CA VAL A 94 -6.24 9.02 5.54
C VAL A 94 -6.84 10.36 5.96
N HIS A 95 -6.31 11.48 5.47
CA HIS A 95 -6.91 12.80 5.71
C HIS A 95 -8.31 12.92 5.07
N VAL A 96 -8.51 12.37 3.86
CA VAL A 96 -9.83 12.32 3.21
C VAL A 96 -10.80 11.49 4.05
N LEU A 97 -10.37 10.32 4.54
CA LEU A 97 -11.18 9.48 5.42
C LEU A 97 -11.54 10.21 6.72
N HIS A 98 -10.58 10.90 7.33
CA HIS A 98 -10.80 11.67 8.55
C HIS A 98 -11.84 12.79 8.32
N ALA A 99 -11.68 13.57 7.26
CA ALA A 99 -12.61 14.65 6.94
C ALA A 99 -14.02 14.14 6.60
N ALA A 100 -14.13 13.00 5.90
CA ALA A 100 -15.40 12.32 5.66
C ALA A 100 -16.03 11.78 6.95
N ALA A 101 -15.23 11.21 7.86
CA ALA A 101 -15.69 10.71 9.15
C ALA A 101 -16.30 11.82 10.04
N GLN A 102 -15.89 13.07 9.84
CA GLN A 102 -16.44 14.26 10.50
C GLN A 102 -17.63 14.90 9.75
N GLY A 103 -17.93 14.45 8.53
CA GLY A 103 -19.01 15.00 7.69
C GLY A 103 -18.68 16.36 7.08
N TYR A 104 -17.42 16.59 6.69
CA TYR A 104 -16.96 17.86 6.10
C TYR A 104 -17.06 17.94 4.57
N GLY A 105 -17.81 17.03 3.93
CA GLY A 105 -18.08 17.00 2.50
C GLY A 105 -17.37 15.90 1.70
N PRO A 106 -16.15 15.42 2.05
CA PRO A 106 -15.52 14.31 1.35
C PRO A 106 -16.31 13.01 1.32
N GLU A 107 -17.21 12.79 2.28
CA GLU A 107 -18.12 11.64 2.29
C GLU A 107 -19.03 11.59 1.05
N LYS A 108 -19.28 12.73 0.41
CA LYS A 108 -20.15 12.84 -0.78
C LYS A 108 -19.41 12.68 -2.12
N ARG A 109 -18.20 12.10 -2.08
CA ARG A 109 -17.29 12.02 -3.24
C ARG A 109 -16.61 10.67 -3.34
N ILE A 110 -16.34 10.24 -4.56
CA ILE A 110 -15.58 9.04 -4.89
C ILE A 110 -14.11 9.29 -4.55
N ILE A 111 -13.47 8.36 -3.83
CA ILE A 111 -12.01 8.38 -3.68
C ILE A 111 -11.40 7.72 -4.90
N LEU A 112 -10.79 8.49 -5.81
CA LEU A 112 -10.17 7.97 -7.03
C LEU A 112 -8.66 7.85 -6.86
N LEU A 113 -8.16 6.61 -6.73
CA LEU A 113 -6.74 6.30 -6.77
C LEU A 113 -6.27 6.31 -8.23
N HIS A 114 -5.38 7.23 -8.56
CA HIS A 114 -4.90 7.44 -9.93
C HIS A 114 -3.39 7.29 -10.02
N GLY A 115 -2.89 6.66 -11.08
CA GLY A 115 -1.45 6.57 -11.31
C GLY A 115 -1.09 5.42 -12.25
N PRO A 116 0.20 5.16 -12.48
CA PRO A 116 0.63 4.19 -13.48
C PRO A 116 0.41 2.72 -13.04
N VAL A 117 0.42 1.79 -13.98
CA VAL A 117 0.13 0.38 -13.70
C VAL A 117 1.20 -0.21 -12.77
N GLY A 118 0.79 -0.82 -11.66
CA GLY A 118 1.73 -1.34 -10.66
C GLY A 118 2.17 -0.33 -9.59
N SER A 119 1.53 0.85 -9.49
CA SER A 119 1.75 1.83 -8.43
C SER A 119 0.98 1.54 -7.12
N SER A 120 0.77 0.27 -6.76
CA SER A 120 0.11 -0.13 -5.49
C SER A 120 -1.36 0.30 -5.28
N LYS A 121 -2.07 0.89 -6.24
CA LYS A 121 -3.49 1.29 -6.10
C LYS A 121 -4.40 0.17 -5.58
N SER A 122 -4.45 -0.96 -6.29
CA SER A 122 -5.25 -2.13 -5.89
C SER A 122 -4.70 -2.78 -4.61
N THR A 123 -3.41 -2.59 -4.29
CA THR A 123 -2.83 -3.03 -3.00
C THR A 123 -3.40 -2.20 -1.84
N ILE A 124 -3.56 -0.88 -2.00
CA ILE A 124 -4.20 -0.02 -1.00
C ILE A 124 -5.64 -0.46 -0.77
N ALA A 125 -6.44 -0.62 -1.83
CA ALA A 125 -7.83 -1.03 -1.72
C ALA A 125 -7.95 -2.40 -1.03
N ARG A 126 -7.14 -3.38 -1.43
CA ARG A 126 -7.11 -4.71 -0.81
C ARG A 126 -6.67 -4.69 0.65
N LEU A 127 -5.70 -3.84 1.03
CA LEU A 127 -5.33 -3.65 2.44
C LEU A 127 -6.51 -3.09 3.23
N LEU A 128 -7.20 -2.07 2.71
CA LEU A 128 -8.38 -1.49 3.37
C LEU A 128 -9.50 -2.53 3.55
N LYS A 129 -9.81 -3.34 2.54
CA LYS A 129 -10.78 -4.45 2.62
C LYS A 129 -10.38 -5.47 3.69
N LYS A 130 -9.15 -6.00 3.60
CA LYS A 130 -8.58 -6.94 4.58
C LYS A 130 -8.58 -6.38 6.01
N GLY A 131 -8.21 -5.11 6.15
CA GLY A 131 -8.17 -4.38 7.41
C GLY A 131 -9.56 -4.21 8.03
N LEU A 132 -10.54 -3.82 7.21
CA LEU A 132 -11.93 -3.67 7.61
C LEU A 132 -12.53 -5.02 8.05
N GLU A 133 -12.26 -6.09 7.30
CA GLU A 133 -12.69 -7.44 7.63
C GLU A 133 -12.15 -7.90 9.00
N ARG A 134 -10.84 -7.68 9.23
CA ARG A 134 -10.20 -8.02 10.51
C ARG A 134 -10.70 -7.14 11.65
N TYR A 135 -10.84 -5.84 11.42
CA TYR A 135 -11.32 -4.88 12.41
C TYR A 135 -12.77 -5.17 12.83
N SER A 136 -13.62 -5.59 11.88
CA SER A 136 -14.99 -6.01 12.19
C SER A 136 -15.07 -7.21 13.13
N ARG A 137 -13.97 -7.96 13.34
CA ARG A 137 -13.89 -9.08 14.30
C ARG A 137 -13.29 -8.67 15.65
N THR A 138 -12.90 -7.42 15.85
CA THR A 138 -12.46 -6.92 17.16
C THR A 138 -13.64 -6.35 17.95
N SER A 139 -13.44 -6.14 19.25
CA SER A 139 -14.40 -5.42 20.09
C SER A 139 -14.51 -3.94 19.73
N GLU A 140 -13.41 -3.32 19.27
CA GLU A 140 -13.37 -1.91 18.88
C GLU A 140 -14.06 -1.65 17.54
N GLY A 141 -13.96 -2.58 16.59
CA GLY A 141 -14.63 -2.53 15.30
C GLY A 141 -16.03 -3.14 15.31
N ALA A 142 -16.62 -3.32 16.49
CA ALA A 142 -17.93 -3.93 16.60
C ALA A 142 -19.04 -3.10 15.95
N LEU A 143 -19.92 -3.81 15.23
CA LEU A 143 -21.12 -3.29 14.59
C LEU A 143 -22.19 -4.38 14.57
N TYR A 144 -23.45 -3.94 14.46
CA TYR A 144 -24.63 -4.80 14.60
C TYR A 144 -25.61 -4.52 13.47
N THR A 145 -26.45 -5.52 13.22
CA THR A 145 -27.62 -5.48 12.32
C THR A 145 -28.77 -6.16 13.04
N TYR A 146 -29.97 -6.13 12.46
CA TYR A 146 -31.11 -6.86 12.97
C TYR A 146 -31.70 -7.82 11.94
N GLU A 147 -32.54 -8.72 12.43
CA GLU A 147 -33.43 -9.56 11.68
C GLU A 147 -34.83 -9.52 12.30
N TRP A 148 -35.84 -9.71 11.46
CA TRP A 148 -37.21 -9.83 11.91
C TRP A 148 -37.48 -11.28 12.31
N THR A 149 -38.15 -11.50 13.43
CA THR A 149 -38.43 -12.83 14.00
C THR A 149 -39.91 -13.02 14.28
N ASN A 150 -40.32 -14.27 14.58
CA ASN A 150 -41.70 -14.63 14.88
C ASN A 150 -42.67 -14.24 13.74
N LEU A 151 -42.22 -14.37 12.49
CA LEU A 151 -42.98 -13.96 11.30
C LEU A 151 -43.82 -15.08 10.69
N HIS A 152 -43.66 -16.34 11.09
CA HIS A 152 -44.31 -17.47 10.43
C HIS A 152 -45.85 -17.31 10.43
N GLN A 153 -46.43 -16.99 11.59
CA GLN A 153 -47.88 -16.78 11.73
C GLN A 153 -48.37 -15.47 11.09
N THR A 154 -47.45 -14.59 10.69
CA THR A 154 -47.79 -13.32 10.06
C THR A 154 -47.94 -13.43 8.54
N GLY A 155 -47.26 -14.39 7.90
CA GLY A 155 -47.13 -14.45 6.44
C GLY A 155 -46.28 -13.33 5.83
N LEU A 156 -45.58 -12.53 6.66
CA LEU A 156 -44.77 -11.40 6.18
C LEU A 156 -43.40 -11.80 5.63
N ALA A 157 -42.96 -13.04 5.84
CA ALA A 157 -41.72 -13.61 5.29
C ALA A 157 -42.00 -14.84 4.41
N GLY A 158 -43.19 -14.89 3.79
CA GLY A 158 -43.55 -15.89 2.77
C GLY A 158 -43.41 -17.36 3.20
N GLY A 159 -43.64 -17.60 4.50
CA GLY A 159 -43.62 -18.93 5.11
C GLY A 159 -42.47 -19.12 6.09
N ASP A 160 -41.42 -18.31 6.00
CA ASP A 160 -40.31 -18.33 6.96
C ASP A 160 -40.66 -17.62 8.27
N ASP A 161 -39.98 -18.00 9.35
CA ASP A 161 -40.14 -17.35 10.66
C ASP A 161 -39.18 -16.18 10.87
N ILE A 162 -38.06 -16.16 10.13
CA ILE A 162 -36.99 -15.17 10.24
C ILE A 162 -36.80 -14.48 8.90
N PHE A 163 -36.71 -13.15 8.90
CA PHE A 163 -36.35 -12.35 7.75
C PHE A 163 -35.16 -11.44 8.08
N PRO A 164 -33.93 -11.77 7.65
CA PRO A 164 -32.77 -10.92 7.86
C PRO A 164 -32.92 -9.56 7.18
N CYS A 165 -32.42 -8.49 7.79
CA CYS A 165 -32.35 -7.20 7.11
C CYS A 165 -31.41 -7.31 5.88
N PRO A 166 -31.91 -7.15 4.65
CA PRO A 166 -31.15 -7.44 3.44
C PRO A 166 -30.03 -6.41 3.18
N MET A 167 -30.17 -5.21 3.74
CA MET A 167 -29.14 -4.15 3.66
C MET A 167 -28.22 -4.14 4.89
N HIS A 168 -28.38 -5.04 5.86
CA HIS A 168 -27.64 -4.96 7.13
C HIS A 168 -27.71 -3.60 7.83
N ASP A 169 -28.89 -2.98 7.82
CA ASP A 169 -29.13 -1.66 8.37
C ASP A 169 -28.75 -1.58 9.86
N GLU A 170 -28.34 -0.37 10.27
CA GLU A 170 -28.14 -0.05 11.69
C GLU A 170 -29.49 -0.23 12.44
N PRO A 171 -29.58 -1.10 13.47
CA PRO A 171 -30.78 -1.25 14.30
C PRO A 171 -31.46 0.05 14.80
N LEU A 172 -30.74 1.13 15.15
CA LEU A 172 -31.32 2.42 15.53
C LEU A 172 -32.19 3.05 14.43
N ARG A 173 -32.09 2.59 13.17
CA ARG A 173 -33.05 2.96 12.10
C ARG A 173 -34.46 2.43 12.35
N LEU A 174 -34.65 1.45 13.25
CA LEU A 174 -35.97 0.96 13.70
C LEU A 174 -36.72 2.00 14.55
N ILE A 175 -36.00 2.99 15.09
CA ILE A 175 -36.62 4.18 15.69
C ILE A 175 -37.03 5.11 14.54
N PRO A 176 -38.32 5.48 14.43
CA PRO A 176 -38.81 6.42 13.43
C PRO A 176 -37.97 7.70 13.38
N ALA A 177 -37.74 8.24 12.18
CA ALA A 177 -36.84 9.36 11.98
C ALA A 177 -37.24 10.59 12.80
N GLU A 178 -38.54 10.86 12.94
CA GLU A 178 -39.05 11.97 13.75
C GLU A 178 -38.75 11.85 15.26
N TRP A 179 -38.51 10.64 15.78
CA TRP A 179 -38.27 10.41 17.21
C TRP A 179 -36.79 10.21 17.53
N ARG A 180 -35.95 9.98 16.52
CA ARG A 180 -34.59 9.44 16.70
C ARG A 180 -33.68 10.36 17.50
N ASP A 181 -33.66 11.66 17.17
CA ASP A 181 -32.84 12.63 17.88
C ASP A 181 -33.28 12.79 19.34
N GLN A 182 -34.61 12.84 19.58
CA GLN A 182 -35.18 12.92 20.93
C GLN A 182 -34.84 11.65 21.73
N ALA A 183 -35.01 10.46 21.15
CA ALA A 183 -34.71 9.19 21.78
C ALA A 183 -33.22 9.06 22.13
N ILE A 184 -32.32 9.43 21.21
CA ILE A 184 -30.87 9.43 21.45
C ILE A 184 -30.53 10.32 22.66
N GLN A 185 -31.14 11.51 22.76
CA GLN A 185 -30.92 12.44 23.86
C GLN A 185 -31.49 11.93 25.19
N GLU A 186 -32.75 11.49 25.22
CA GLU A 186 -33.45 11.04 26.42
C GLU A 186 -32.84 9.76 27.00
N LEU A 187 -32.48 8.81 26.12
CA LEU A 187 -31.83 7.57 26.50
C LEU A 187 -30.32 7.74 26.73
N ARG A 188 -29.77 8.95 26.53
CA ARG A 188 -28.34 9.25 26.68
C ARG A 188 -27.47 8.27 25.89
N LEU A 189 -27.82 8.05 24.63
CA LEU A 189 -27.08 7.19 23.72
C LEU A 189 -25.86 7.96 23.21
N GLY A 190 -24.69 7.61 23.74
CA GLY A 190 -23.41 8.26 23.45
C GLY A 190 -23.00 9.33 24.46
N ASP A 191 -21.88 9.98 24.16
CA ASP A 191 -21.24 10.96 25.04
C ASP A 191 -20.78 12.21 24.26
N ASP A 192 -20.29 13.22 24.98
CA ASP A 192 -19.82 14.49 24.37
C ASP A 192 -18.67 14.30 23.36
N ARG A 193 -17.91 13.20 23.50
CA ARG A 193 -16.79 12.85 22.60
C ARG A 193 -17.26 12.03 21.39
N ARG A 194 -18.35 11.26 21.53
CA ARG A 194 -18.90 10.36 20.53
C ARG A 194 -20.42 10.50 20.47
N ARG A 195 -20.86 11.47 19.69
CA ARG A 195 -22.28 11.68 19.38
C ARG A 195 -22.77 10.60 18.44
N VAL A 196 -23.82 9.89 18.85
CA VAL A 196 -24.53 8.93 17.98
C VAL A 196 -25.28 9.72 16.92
N ARG A 197 -25.04 9.40 15.65
CA ARG A 197 -25.74 9.97 14.49
C ARG A 197 -26.16 8.84 13.58
N VAL A 198 -27.46 8.74 13.32
CA VAL A 198 -28.04 7.66 12.53
C VAL A 198 -28.80 8.28 11.37
N HIS A 199 -28.19 8.19 10.19
CA HIS A 199 -28.75 8.72 8.95
C HIS A 199 -29.52 7.63 8.19
N GLY A 200 -30.47 8.07 7.36
CA GLY A 200 -31.26 7.20 6.49
C GLY A 200 -32.50 6.59 7.16
N GLU A 201 -33.25 5.88 6.34
CA GLU A 201 -34.49 5.18 6.68
C GLU A 201 -34.30 3.65 6.59
N LEU A 202 -35.31 2.90 7.04
CA LEU A 202 -35.37 1.46 6.78
C LEU A 202 -35.42 1.17 5.28
N ASN A 203 -34.67 0.15 4.84
CA ASN A 203 -34.77 -0.38 3.48
C ASN A 203 -36.21 -0.80 3.13
N PRO A 204 -36.58 -0.83 1.83
CA PRO A 204 -37.96 -1.06 1.41
C PRO A 204 -38.62 -2.32 1.98
N ALA A 205 -37.89 -3.45 2.05
CA ALA A 205 -38.44 -4.71 2.56
C ALA A 205 -38.69 -4.64 4.07
N CYS A 206 -37.72 -4.13 4.84
CA CYS A 206 -37.87 -3.97 6.28
C CYS A 206 -38.93 -2.92 6.64
N ARG A 207 -39.06 -1.85 5.85
CA ARG A 207 -40.12 -0.84 6.02
C ARG A 207 -41.51 -1.44 5.82
N PHE A 208 -41.67 -2.32 4.82
CA PHE A 208 -42.94 -3.01 4.58
C PHE A 208 -43.31 -3.90 5.78
N ILE A 209 -42.37 -4.70 6.28
CA ILE A 209 -42.58 -5.56 7.45
C ILE A 209 -42.92 -4.71 8.67
N PHE A 210 -42.12 -3.68 8.96
CA PHE A 210 -42.32 -2.78 10.09
C PHE A 210 -43.73 -2.16 10.10
N ARG A 211 -44.16 -1.60 8.96
CA ARG A 211 -45.49 -1.00 8.83
C ARG A 211 -46.60 -2.03 9.03
N SER A 212 -46.46 -3.21 8.42
CA SER A 212 -47.46 -4.29 8.53
C SER A 212 -47.59 -4.80 9.96
N LEU A 213 -46.48 -4.86 10.71
CA LEU A 213 -46.49 -5.24 12.12
C LEU A 213 -47.09 -4.13 13.00
N LEU A 214 -46.75 -2.85 12.75
CA LEU A 214 -47.38 -1.73 13.45
C LEU A 214 -48.90 -1.72 13.26
N GLU A 215 -49.40 -1.95 12.05
CA GLU A 215 -50.83 -2.06 11.77
C GLU A 215 -51.49 -3.21 12.57
N ARG A 216 -50.79 -4.35 12.75
CA ARG A 216 -51.28 -5.48 13.56
C ARG A 216 -51.30 -5.21 15.07
N TYR A 217 -50.42 -4.35 15.55
CA TYR A 217 -50.33 -3.96 16.96
C TYR A 217 -50.98 -2.61 17.25
N ASP A 218 -51.88 -2.14 16.38
CA ASP A 218 -52.59 -0.86 16.52
C ASP A 218 -51.65 0.35 16.75
N GLY A 219 -50.46 0.31 16.14
CA GLY A 219 -49.43 1.33 16.25
C GLY A 219 -48.48 1.19 17.45
N ASP A 220 -48.58 0.12 18.25
CA ASP A 220 -47.70 -0.11 19.40
C ASP A 220 -46.29 -0.56 18.98
N TRP A 221 -45.39 0.42 18.81
CA TRP A 221 -43.99 0.20 18.45
C TRP A 221 -43.25 -0.70 19.46
N SER A 222 -43.57 -0.59 20.76
CA SER A 222 -42.89 -1.35 21.80
C SER A 222 -43.15 -2.85 21.65
N LYS A 223 -44.39 -3.24 21.30
CA LYS A 223 -44.71 -4.63 20.99
C LYS A 223 -44.01 -5.14 19.74
N VAL A 224 -43.82 -4.30 18.72
CA VAL A 224 -43.05 -4.70 17.53
C VAL A 224 -41.60 -5.00 17.91
N MET A 225 -40.94 -4.10 18.66
CA MET A 225 -39.55 -4.31 19.07
C MET A 225 -39.39 -5.52 20.00
N ALA A 226 -40.30 -5.70 20.95
CA ALA A 226 -40.21 -6.79 21.93
C ALA A 226 -40.44 -8.18 21.31
N ASN A 227 -41.33 -8.28 20.31
CA ASN A 227 -41.76 -9.57 19.78
C ASN A 227 -41.16 -9.94 18.42
N HIS A 228 -40.60 -8.99 17.67
CA HIS A 228 -40.22 -9.23 16.27
C HIS A 228 -38.80 -8.80 15.89
N ILE A 229 -37.99 -8.32 16.82
CA ILE A 229 -36.62 -7.89 16.53
C ILE A 229 -35.61 -8.72 17.30
N ASN A 230 -34.70 -9.36 16.56
CA ASN A 230 -33.46 -9.91 17.08
C ASN A 230 -32.29 -9.08 16.51
N VAL A 231 -31.49 -8.47 17.38
CA VAL A 231 -30.27 -7.76 16.99
C VAL A 231 -29.11 -8.73 17.07
N LYS A 232 -28.24 -8.70 16.07
CA LYS A 232 -27.08 -9.59 15.99
C LYS A 232 -25.81 -8.89 15.58
N ARG A 233 -24.69 -9.48 15.97
CA ARG A 233 -23.36 -9.04 15.57
C ARG A 233 -23.18 -9.17 14.06
N LEU A 234 -22.71 -8.10 13.41
CA LEU A 234 -22.39 -8.10 11.98
C LEU A 234 -20.87 -8.19 11.78
N ILE A 235 -20.42 -9.25 11.10
CA ILE A 235 -19.02 -9.43 10.69
C ILE A 235 -18.94 -9.16 9.20
N LEU A 236 -18.02 -8.27 8.81
CA LEU A 236 -17.78 -7.96 7.41
C LEU A 236 -16.89 -9.05 6.80
N SER A 237 -17.12 -9.40 5.55
CA SER A 237 -16.45 -10.48 4.83
C SER A 237 -16.48 -10.22 3.34
N GLU A 238 -15.31 -10.15 2.70
CA GLU A 238 -15.24 -10.06 1.23
C GLU A 238 -15.69 -11.38 0.59
N GLN A 239 -15.31 -12.51 1.19
CA GLN A 239 -15.61 -13.84 0.67
C GLN A 239 -17.11 -14.16 0.73
N ASP A 240 -17.77 -13.78 1.83
CA ASP A 240 -19.20 -14.00 2.03
C ASP A 240 -20.06 -12.86 1.46
N ARG A 241 -19.43 -11.86 0.83
CA ARG A 241 -20.09 -10.66 0.26
C ARG A 241 -20.94 -9.91 1.29
N VAL A 242 -20.32 -9.53 2.42
CA VAL A 242 -20.96 -8.76 3.50
C VAL A 242 -20.14 -7.52 3.85
N GLY A 243 -20.66 -6.34 3.54
CA GLY A 243 -20.06 -5.02 3.72
C GLY A 243 -18.77 -4.76 2.95
N ILE A 244 -18.35 -5.67 2.08
CA ILE A 244 -17.18 -5.50 1.21
C ILE A 244 -17.56 -5.94 -0.20
N GLY A 245 -17.71 -4.96 -1.10
CA GLY A 245 -18.03 -5.16 -2.52
C GLY A 245 -16.84 -4.88 -3.43
N THR A 246 -16.83 -5.50 -4.61
CA THR A 246 -15.82 -5.25 -5.65
C THR A 246 -16.46 -5.37 -7.02
N PHE A 247 -16.54 -4.24 -7.71
CA PHE A 247 -17.01 -4.18 -9.07
C PHE A 247 -15.83 -4.11 -10.04
N GLN A 248 -15.82 -5.02 -11.02
CA GLN A 248 -14.87 -5.01 -12.12
C GLN A 248 -15.62 -4.94 -13.45
N PRO A 249 -15.35 -3.93 -14.29
CA PRO A 249 -15.98 -3.83 -15.60
C PRO A 249 -15.62 -5.06 -16.44
N LYS A 250 -16.66 -5.77 -16.87
CA LYS A 250 -16.59 -6.75 -17.96
C LYS A 250 -16.82 -6.01 -19.29
N ASP A 251 -16.89 -6.74 -20.41
CA ASP A 251 -17.17 -6.16 -21.73
C ASP A 251 -18.34 -5.15 -21.65
N GLU A 252 -18.09 -3.90 -22.07
CA GLU A 252 -19.01 -2.75 -21.94
C GLU A 252 -20.41 -3.06 -22.48
N LYS A 253 -20.50 -3.92 -23.51
CA LYS A 253 -21.77 -4.30 -24.16
C LYS A 253 -22.66 -5.20 -23.32
N ASN A 254 -22.14 -5.83 -22.28
CA ASN A 254 -22.83 -6.82 -21.45
C ASN A 254 -23.00 -6.39 -19.99
N GLN A 255 -22.82 -5.10 -19.69
CA GLN A 255 -22.99 -4.59 -18.32
C GLN A 255 -24.45 -4.21 -18.07
N ASP A 256 -25.05 -4.70 -16.98
CA ASP A 256 -26.38 -4.27 -16.50
C ASP A 256 -26.28 -3.53 -15.15
N SER A 257 -26.93 -2.37 -15.05
CA SER A 257 -27.09 -1.56 -13.82
C SER A 257 -27.59 -2.36 -12.60
N THR A 258 -28.27 -3.48 -12.83
CA THR A 258 -28.69 -4.42 -11.78
C THR A 258 -27.51 -5.03 -11.03
N GLU A 259 -26.33 -5.15 -11.64
CA GLU A 259 -25.10 -5.60 -10.96
C GLU A 259 -24.68 -4.66 -9.82
N LEU A 260 -25.08 -3.39 -9.88
CA LEU A 260 -24.81 -2.41 -8.81
C LEU A 260 -25.95 -2.29 -7.81
N THR A 261 -27.20 -2.37 -8.27
CA THR A 261 -28.38 -1.97 -7.49
C THR A 261 -29.29 -3.12 -7.07
N GLY A 262 -29.06 -4.33 -7.57
CA GLY A 262 -29.87 -5.53 -7.38
C GLY A 262 -30.92 -5.75 -8.47
N ASP A 263 -31.64 -6.87 -8.41
CA ASP A 263 -32.71 -7.21 -9.34
C ASP A 263 -33.91 -7.91 -8.68
N ILE A 264 -35.01 -8.01 -9.42
CA ILE A 264 -36.23 -8.70 -9.02
C ILE A 264 -36.01 -10.21 -8.98
N ASN A 265 -36.48 -10.85 -7.91
CA ASN A 265 -36.46 -12.30 -7.77
C ASN A 265 -37.80 -12.91 -8.20
N TYR A 266 -37.85 -13.45 -9.43
CA TYR A 266 -39.05 -14.08 -9.98
C TYR A 266 -39.62 -15.22 -9.13
N ARG A 267 -38.79 -15.93 -8.35
CA ARG A 267 -39.30 -16.98 -7.45
C ARG A 267 -40.06 -16.37 -6.28
N LYS A 268 -39.52 -15.31 -5.68
CA LYS A 268 -40.18 -14.57 -4.59
C LYS A 268 -41.44 -13.83 -5.07
N ILE A 269 -41.56 -13.49 -6.35
CA ILE A 269 -42.83 -12.97 -6.89
C ILE A 269 -43.96 -13.99 -6.76
N ALA A 270 -43.69 -15.28 -7.00
CA ALA A 270 -44.70 -16.32 -6.82
C ALA A 270 -45.13 -16.49 -5.35
N GLU A 271 -44.23 -16.18 -4.42
CA GLU A 271 -44.43 -16.24 -2.97
C GLU A 271 -45.21 -15.01 -2.44
N TYR A 272 -44.83 -13.80 -2.87
CA TYR A 272 -45.43 -12.54 -2.40
C TYR A 272 -46.54 -11.98 -3.30
N GLY A 273 -46.69 -12.51 -4.50
CA GLY A 273 -47.79 -12.23 -5.43
C GLY A 273 -47.62 -11.00 -6.34
N SER A 274 -46.54 -10.21 -6.22
CA SER A 274 -46.32 -9.03 -7.08
C SER A 274 -44.84 -8.71 -7.31
N ASP A 275 -44.50 -8.24 -8.51
CA ASP A 275 -43.19 -7.69 -8.85
C ASP A 275 -42.93 -6.30 -8.26
N SER A 276 -43.94 -5.69 -7.62
CA SER A 276 -43.83 -4.43 -6.88
C SER A 276 -43.64 -4.64 -5.37
N ASP A 277 -43.70 -5.88 -4.87
CA ASP A 277 -43.46 -6.18 -3.46
C ASP A 277 -41.95 -6.05 -3.15
N PRO A 278 -41.53 -5.17 -2.22
CA PRO A 278 -40.11 -4.95 -1.95
C PRO A 278 -39.39 -6.17 -1.36
N ARG A 279 -40.12 -7.15 -0.81
CA ARG A 279 -39.54 -8.41 -0.32
C ARG A 279 -39.16 -9.36 -1.46
N ALA A 280 -39.76 -9.18 -2.63
CA ALA A 280 -39.43 -9.91 -3.85
C ALA A 280 -38.18 -9.37 -4.57
N PHE A 281 -37.56 -8.29 -4.06
CA PHE A 281 -36.31 -7.74 -4.58
C PHE A 281 -35.08 -8.43 -3.95
N ASN A 282 -34.07 -8.74 -4.77
CA ASN A 282 -32.76 -9.15 -4.28
C ASN A 282 -31.88 -7.91 -4.11
N PHE A 283 -31.47 -7.64 -2.88
CA PHE A 283 -30.51 -6.59 -2.54
C PHE A 283 -29.09 -7.17 -2.63
N ASP A 284 -28.68 -7.61 -3.82
CA ASP A 284 -27.41 -8.31 -4.07
C ASP A 284 -26.51 -7.61 -5.10
N GLY A 285 -26.84 -6.37 -5.47
CA GLY A 285 -25.94 -5.49 -6.20
C GLY A 285 -24.74 -5.08 -5.36
N GLU A 286 -23.65 -4.66 -6.00
CA GLU A 286 -22.40 -4.33 -5.29
C GLU A 286 -22.56 -3.22 -4.24
N PHE A 287 -23.45 -2.24 -4.45
CA PHE A 287 -23.76 -1.22 -3.44
C PHE A 287 -24.59 -1.77 -2.27
N ASN A 288 -25.42 -2.80 -2.52
CA ASN A 288 -26.17 -3.46 -1.45
C ASN A 288 -25.22 -4.28 -0.57
N ILE A 289 -24.34 -5.04 -1.21
CA ILE A 289 -23.35 -5.90 -0.57
C ILE A 289 -22.37 -5.09 0.27
N ALA A 290 -21.86 -3.99 -0.29
CA ALA A 290 -20.86 -3.17 0.38
C ALA A 290 -21.41 -2.28 1.50
N ASN A 291 -22.74 -2.27 1.71
CA ASN A 291 -23.36 -1.46 2.73
C ASN A 291 -22.74 -1.74 4.12
N ARG A 292 -22.56 -0.67 4.91
CA ARG A 292 -21.83 -0.64 6.18
C ARG A 292 -20.31 -0.82 6.05
N GLY A 293 -19.75 -0.82 4.84
CA GLY A 293 -18.30 -0.96 4.64
C GLY A 293 -17.75 -0.26 3.40
N VAL A 294 -17.23 -1.01 2.43
CA VAL A 294 -16.47 -0.43 1.30
C VAL A 294 -16.79 -1.13 -0.01
N VAL A 295 -16.90 -0.36 -1.09
CA VAL A 295 -16.98 -0.85 -2.45
C VAL A 295 -15.76 -0.38 -3.25
N GLU A 296 -15.08 -1.34 -3.89
CA GLU A 296 -13.97 -1.08 -4.82
C GLU A 296 -14.47 -1.11 -6.27
N PHE A 297 -14.23 -0.04 -7.03
CA PHE A 297 -14.41 -0.01 -8.48
C PHE A 297 -13.06 -0.13 -9.20
N VAL A 298 -12.80 -1.32 -9.75
CA VAL A 298 -11.59 -1.64 -10.50
C VAL A 298 -11.66 -0.98 -11.87
N GLU A 299 -10.72 -0.11 -12.22
CA GLU A 299 -10.74 0.62 -13.50
C GLU A 299 -12.06 1.39 -13.73
N VAL A 300 -12.54 2.10 -12.71
CA VAL A 300 -13.82 2.85 -12.68
C VAL A 300 -14.10 3.74 -13.90
N LEU A 301 -13.06 4.17 -14.60
CA LEU A 301 -13.18 4.99 -15.80
C LEU A 301 -13.48 4.21 -17.08
N LYS A 302 -13.47 2.88 -17.04
CA LYS A 302 -13.92 2.00 -18.14
C LYS A 302 -15.39 1.59 -17.99
N LEU A 303 -16.09 2.14 -17.00
CA LEU A 303 -17.52 1.88 -16.83
C LEU A 303 -18.30 2.54 -17.95
N ASP A 304 -19.38 1.89 -18.38
CA ASP A 304 -20.37 2.52 -19.25
C ASP A 304 -20.98 3.74 -18.53
N VAL A 305 -21.36 4.75 -19.32
CA VAL A 305 -21.94 6.02 -18.85
C VAL A 305 -23.17 5.79 -17.96
N ALA A 306 -23.97 4.74 -18.23
CA ALA A 306 -25.14 4.41 -17.42
C ALA A 306 -24.77 4.17 -15.94
N PHE A 307 -23.67 3.47 -15.66
CA PHE A 307 -23.21 3.16 -14.30
C PHE A 307 -22.67 4.39 -13.57
N LEU A 308 -22.15 5.38 -14.31
CA LEU A 308 -21.66 6.61 -13.72
C LEU A 308 -22.79 7.40 -13.05
N TYR A 309 -24.02 7.36 -13.59
CA TYR A 309 -25.16 8.03 -12.95
C TYR A 309 -25.53 7.39 -11.62
N ASP A 310 -25.55 6.05 -11.56
CA ASP A 310 -25.80 5.34 -10.30
C ASP A 310 -24.70 5.63 -9.27
N LEU A 311 -23.44 5.70 -9.71
CA LEU A 311 -22.29 6.04 -8.86
C LEU A 311 -22.36 7.48 -8.32
N LEU A 312 -22.80 8.44 -9.15
CA LEU A 312 -23.00 9.83 -8.76
C LEU A 312 -24.15 9.96 -7.76
N GLY A 313 -25.27 9.26 -7.98
CA GLY A 313 -26.39 9.20 -7.04
C GLY A 313 -25.97 8.59 -5.69
N ALA A 314 -25.30 7.43 -5.74
CA ALA A 314 -24.78 6.73 -4.57
C ALA A 314 -23.85 7.62 -3.73
N THR A 315 -22.94 8.36 -4.36
CA THR A 315 -22.02 9.24 -3.64
C THR A 315 -22.67 10.51 -3.12
N GLN A 316 -23.53 11.17 -3.90
CA GLN A 316 -24.08 12.48 -3.52
C GLN A 316 -25.20 12.37 -2.48
N GLU A 317 -26.11 11.43 -2.69
CA GLU A 317 -27.33 11.28 -1.88
C GLU A 317 -27.18 10.21 -0.81
N HIS A 318 -26.11 9.40 -0.85
CA HIS A 318 -26.00 8.16 -0.07
C HIS A 318 -27.21 7.25 -0.29
N LYS A 319 -27.67 7.18 -1.54
CA LYS A 319 -28.84 6.41 -1.95
C LYS A 319 -28.63 5.76 -3.29
N ILE A 320 -29.20 4.57 -3.45
CA ILE A 320 -29.33 3.89 -4.73
C ILE A 320 -30.80 3.81 -5.13
N LYS A 321 -31.08 3.79 -6.44
CA LYS A 321 -32.43 3.67 -6.99
C LYS A 321 -32.59 2.34 -7.72
N PRO A 322 -33.04 1.28 -7.04
CA PRO A 322 -33.33 0.03 -7.73
C PRO A 322 -34.49 0.19 -8.71
N LYS A 323 -34.44 -0.58 -9.80
CA LYS A 323 -35.45 -0.53 -10.87
C LYS A 323 -36.83 -0.89 -10.32
N LYS A 324 -37.84 -0.02 -10.55
CA LYS A 324 -39.22 -0.13 -10.03
C LYS A 324 -39.41 0.02 -8.51
N PHE A 325 -38.37 0.13 -7.69
CA PHE A 325 -38.50 0.25 -6.23
C PHE A 325 -38.15 1.65 -5.71
N ALA A 326 -38.46 1.91 -4.44
CA ALA A 326 -38.08 3.14 -3.74
C ALA A 326 -36.55 3.28 -3.64
N GLN A 327 -36.06 4.52 -3.50
CA GLN A 327 -34.66 4.74 -3.18
C GLN A 327 -34.31 4.08 -1.84
N THR A 328 -33.11 3.52 -1.75
CA THR A 328 -32.60 2.85 -0.55
C THR A 328 -31.34 3.56 -0.09
N ASP A 329 -31.27 3.89 1.21
CA ASP A 329 -30.10 4.51 1.82
C ASP A 329 -28.94 3.51 1.92
N ILE A 330 -27.72 3.98 1.64
CA ILE A 330 -26.46 3.24 1.75
C ILE A 330 -25.48 3.99 2.68
N ASP A 331 -24.60 3.25 3.32
CA ASP A 331 -23.56 3.71 4.23
C ASP A 331 -22.26 2.98 3.88
N GLU A 332 -21.48 3.53 2.93
CA GLU A 332 -20.28 2.88 2.43
C GLU A 332 -19.24 3.88 1.93
N VAL A 333 -17.98 3.43 1.89
CA VAL A 333 -16.88 4.17 1.26
C VAL A 333 -16.72 3.69 -0.18
N ILE A 334 -16.83 4.60 -1.15
CA ILE A 334 -16.67 4.30 -2.57
C ILE A 334 -15.24 4.63 -3.00
N ILE A 335 -14.47 3.59 -3.35
CA ILE A 335 -13.07 3.72 -3.81
C ILE A 335 -12.97 3.23 -5.25
N GLY A 336 -12.64 4.13 -6.16
CA GLY A 336 -12.31 3.78 -7.54
C GLY A 336 -10.81 3.82 -7.78
N HIS A 337 -10.31 3.00 -8.69
CA HIS A 337 -8.93 3.16 -9.15
C HIS A 337 -8.83 3.16 -10.67
N THR A 338 -7.91 3.94 -11.23
CA THR A 338 -7.71 4.04 -12.68
C THR A 338 -6.25 4.23 -13.06
N ASN A 339 -5.94 4.00 -14.33
CA ASN A 339 -4.61 4.22 -14.90
C ASN A 339 -4.53 5.58 -15.63
N GLU A 340 -3.32 6.03 -15.95
CA GLU A 340 -3.09 7.31 -16.62
C GLU A 340 -3.74 7.39 -18.00
N ALA A 341 -3.68 6.32 -18.78
CA ALA A 341 -4.18 6.29 -20.14
C ALA A 341 -5.70 6.48 -20.19
N GLU A 342 -6.44 5.75 -19.36
CA GLU A 342 -7.91 5.91 -19.26
C GLU A 342 -8.29 7.28 -18.70
N TYR A 343 -7.55 7.78 -17.71
CA TYR A 343 -7.80 9.13 -17.19
C TYR A 343 -7.63 10.19 -18.29
N LYS A 344 -6.54 10.14 -19.08
CA LYS A 344 -6.29 11.09 -20.17
C LYS A 344 -7.35 11.02 -21.27
N LYS A 345 -7.81 9.83 -21.64
CA LYS A 345 -8.87 9.66 -22.67
C LYS A 345 -10.15 10.42 -22.31
N LEU A 346 -10.47 10.50 -21.02
CA LEU A 346 -11.76 11.01 -20.57
C LEU A 346 -11.68 12.45 -20.07
N ILE A 347 -10.50 13.02 -19.80
CA ILE A 347 -10.35 14.43 -19.33
C ILE A 347 -11.11 15.45 -20.19
N ASN A 348 -11.21 15.21 -21.50
CA ASN A 348 -11.84 16.12 -22.47
C ASN A 348 -13.33 15.82 -22.72
N ASN A 349 -13.90 14.84 -22.01
CA ASN A 349 -15.30 14.47 -22.14
C ASN A 349 -16.16 15.29 -21.15
N GLU A 350 -17.26 15.91 -21.61
CA GLU A 350 -18.21 16.65 -20.75
C GLU A 350 -18.75 15.78 -19.60
N PHE A 351 -18.93 14.47 -19.81
CA PHE A 351 -19.35 13.54 -18.75
C PHE A 351 -18.33 13.42 -17.61
N MET A 352 -17.04 13.63 -17.89
CA MET A 352 -16.03 13.69 -16.84
C MET A 352 -16.08 14.96 -16.01
N GLU A 353 -16.77 16.01 -16.45
CA GLU A 353 -16.92 17.23 -15.66
C GLU A 353 -17.73 16.95 -14.39
N ALA A 354 -18.89 16.29 -14.53
CA ALA A 354 -19.71 15.87 -13.40
C ALA A 354 -18.96 14.91 -12.46
N LEU A 355 -18.23 13.94 -13.02
CA LEU A 355 -17.45 13.00 -12.22
C LEU A 355 -16.27 13.68 -11.51
N ARG A 356 -15.63 14.67 -12.13
CA ARG A 356 -14.46 15.38 -11.59
C ARG A 356 -14.83 16.14 -10.31
N ASP A 357 -15.96 16.82 -10.28
CA ASP A 357 -16.44 17.52 -9.08
C ASP A 357 -16.84 16.56 -7.96
N ARG A 358 -17.31 15.37 -8.34
CA ARG A 358 -17.70 14.29 -7.42
C ARG A 358 -16.58 13.33 -7.07
N THR A 359 -15.35 13.65 -7.45
CA THR A 359 -14.19 12.78 -7.22
C THR A 359 -13.09 13.50 -6.47
N ILE A 360 -12.55 12.84 -5.44
CA ILE A 360 -11.29 13.21 -4.81
C ILE A 360 -10.18 12.37 -5.42
N LYS A 361 -9.47 12.96 -6.38
CA LYS A 361 -8.32 12.32 -7.02
C LYS A 361 -7.11 12.30 -6.07
N ILE A 362 -6.55 11.11 -5.84
CA ILE A 362 -5.31 10.89 -5.11
C ILE A 362 -4.31 10.21 -6.05
N ASP A 363 -3.24 10.93 -6.37
CA ASP A 363 -2.14 10.41 -7.17
C ASP A 363 -1.30 9.42 -6.37
N ILE A 364 -1.20 8.19 -6.89
CA ILE A 364 -0.35 7.13 -6.38
C ILE A 364 0.77 6.90 -7.42
N PRO A 365 1.91 7.61 -7.29
CA PRO A 365 3.04 7.46 -8.19
C PRO A 365 3.83 6.18 -7.90
N TYR A 366 4.77 5.84 -8.79
CA TYR A 366 5.85 4.93 -8.45
C TYR A 366 6.78 5.53 -7.39
N ILE A 367 7.52 4.67 -6.70
CA ILE A 367 8.50 5.08 -5.70
C ILE A 367 9.66 5.83 -6.37
N THR A 368 10.05 6.95 -5.73
CA THR A 368 11.14 7.85 -6.17
C THR A 368 12.34 7.84 -5.21
N LYS A 369 12.31 7.00 -4.17
CA LYS A 369 13.43 6.76 -3.25
C LYS A 369 14.00 5.37 -3.50
N MET A 370 15.31 5.30 -3.76
CA MET A 370 16.01 4.04 -4.05
C MET A 370 15.92 3.05 -2.88
N SER A 371 16.14 3.53 -1.66
CA SER A 371 16.04 2.72 -0.43
C SER A 371 14.67 2.06 -0.22
N GLU A 372 13.59 2.73 -0.62
CA GLU A 372 12.23 2.19 -0.55
C GLU A 372 11.93 1.21 -1.70
N GLU A 373 12.44 1.46 -2.91
CA GLU A 373 12.31 0.53 -4.04
C GLU A 373 13.05 -0.80 -3.77
N ILE A 374 14.23 -0.74 -3.15
CA ILE A 374 14.98 -1.94 -2.74
C ILE A 374 14.14 -2.84 -1.83
N LYS A 375 13.33 -2.27 -0.94
CA LYS A 375 12.45 -3.05 -0.04
C LYS A 375 11.40 -3.85 -0.80
N ILE A 376 10.86 -3.31 -1.90
CA ILE A 376 9.95 -4.04 -2.78
C ILE A 376 10.63 -5.32 -3.29
N TYR A 377 11.85 -5.20 -3.82
CA TYR A 377 12.52 -6.35 -4.40
C TYR A 377 13.01 -7.34 -3.35
N ARG A 378 13.52 -6.86 -2.21
CA ARG A 378 13.96 -7.72 -1.10
C ARG A 378 12.85 -8.63 -0.57
N LYS A 379 11.60 -8.17 -0.63
CA LYS A 379 10.45 -8.96 -0.21
C LYS A 379 10.30 -10.27 -1.01
N ASP A 380 10.48 -10.20 -2.32
CA ASP A 380 10.31 -11.35 -3.22
C ASP A 380 11.61 -12.12 -3.44
N PHE A 381 12.75 -11.43 -3.39
CA PHE A 381 14.09 -11.98 -3.66
C PHE A 381 14.97 -12.08 -2.40
N SER A 382 14.35 -12.29 -1.23
CA SER A 382 15.09 -12.59 0.00
C SER A 382 15.67 -14.01 -0.02
N SER A 383 16.75 -14.23 0.74
CA SER A 383 17.36 -15.56 0.93
C SER A 383 16.37 -16.59 1.49
N ALA A 384 15.38 -16.15 2.27
CA ALA A 384 14.33 -17.02 2.80
C ALA A 384 13.37 -17.55 1.70
N ARG A 385 13.09 -16.75 0.67
CA ARG A 385 12.22 -17.16 -0.45
C ARG A 385 13.00 -17.86 -1.57
N LEU A 386 14.22 -17.41 -1.85
CA LEU A 386 15.08 -17.97 -2.88
C LEU A 386 15.86 -19.17 -2.34
N ARG A 387 15.20 -20.34 -2.28
CA ARG A 387 15.88 -21.59 -1.89
C ARG A 387 16.94 -21.98 -2.92
N GLY A 388 18.19 -22.10 -2.48
CA GLY A 388 19.31 -22.52 -3.33
C GLY A 388 19.76 -21.50 -4.38
N LYS A 389 19.30 -20.24 -4.29
CA LYS A 389 19.76 -19.16 -5.16
C LYS A 389 20.31 -17.99 -4.34
N HIS A 390 21.52 -17.55 -4.68
CA HIS A 390 22.20 -16.43 -4.04
C HIS A 390 22.01 -15.13 -4.84
N VAL A 391 21.72 -14.03 -4.15
CA VAL A 391 21.68 -12.70 -4.77
C VAL A 391 22.94 -11.96 -4.33
N ALA A 392 23.85 -11.70 -5.28
CA ALA A 392 25.10 -11.02 -4.96
C ALA A 392 24.83 -9.59 -4.42
N PRO A 393 25.74 -9.02 -3.61
CA PRO A 393 25.64 -7.64 -3.12
C PRO A 393 25.34 -6.63 -4.23
N HIS A 394 24.63 -5.56 -3.89
CA HIS A 394 24.17 -4.49 -4.79
C HIS A 394 23.29 -4.90 -5.97
N THR A 395 23.00 -6.19 -6.20
CA THR A 395 22.18 -6.63 -7.36
C THR A 395 20.80 -5.99 -7.37
N LEU A 396 20.10 -5.97 -6.22
CA LEU A 396 18.80 -5.30 -6.10
C LEU A 396 18.94 -3.77 -6.09
N GLU A 397 20.09 -3.25 -5.67
CA GLU A 397 20.35 -1.81 -5.58
C GLU A 397 20.53 -1.20 -6.96
N VAL A 398 21.31 -1.83 -7.85
CA VAL A 398 21.46 -1.36 -9.24
C VAL A 398 20.13 -1.43 -10.01
N ALA A 399 19.34 -2.48 -9.76
CA ALA A 399 18.01 -2.62 -10.36
C ALA A 399 17.06 -1.51 -9.88
N ALA A 400 17.04 -1.24 -8.57
CA ALA A 400 16.24 -0.17 -7.98
C ALA A 400 16.71 1.22 -8.42
N MET A 401 18.02 1.42 -8.52
CA MET A 401 18.62 2.67 -9.00
C MET A 401 18.17 2.97 -10.41
N TRP A 402 18.30 2.02 -11.34
CA TRP A 402 17.84 2.18 -12.71
C TRP A 402 16.34 2.47 -12.76
N ALA A 403 15.53 1.69 -12.04
CA ALA A 403 14.08 1.86 -11.99
C ALA A 403 13.69 3.26 -11.53
N VAL A 404 14.27 3.75 -10.43
CA VAL A 404 14.01 5.10 -9.91
C VAL A 404 14.47 6.18 -10.88
N LEU A 405 15.65 6.05 -11.51
CA LEU A 405 16.12 7.00 -12.51
C LEU A 405 15.12 7.14 -13.68
N THR A 406 14.50 6.05 -14.13
CA THR A 406 13.47 6.12 -15.20
C THR A 406 12.22 6.89 -14.79
N ARG A 407 11.99 7.09 -13.49
CA ARG A 407 10.77 7.70 -12.92
C ARG A 407 10.95 9.17 -12.50
N LEU A 408 12.20 9.63 -12.43
CA LEU A 408 12.54 10.99 -12.05
C LEU A 408 12.45 11.92 -13.26
N GLU A 409 11.86 13.09 -13.05
CA GLU A 409 11.90 14.19 -14.01
C GLU A 409 13.31 14.78 -14.06
N GLU A 410 13.72 15.23 -15.26
CA GLU A 410 14.99 15.94 -15.41
C GLU A 410 15.02 17.20 -14.52
N PRO A 411 16.10 17.44 -13.76
CA PRO A 411 16.24 18.66 -12.97
C PRO A 411 16.18 19.90 -13.87
N LYS A 412 15.36 20.90 -13.49
CA LYS A 412 15.33 22.19 -14.21
C LYS A 412 16.63 22.98 -14.07
N LYS A 413 17.38 22.73 -12.99
CA LYS A 413 18.69 23.34 -12.72
C LYS A 413 19.77 22.54 -13.47
N HIS A 414 20.37 23.12 -14.51
CA HIS A 414 21.38 22.47 -15.36
C HIS A 414 22.62 21.94 -14.64
N GLN A 415 22.88 22.37 -13.40
CA GLN A 415 24.03 21.93 -12.59
C GLN A 415 23.76 20.65 -11.78
N LEU A 416 22.52 20.14 -11.76
CA LEU A 416 22.15 18.93 -11.03
C LEU A 416 21.93 17.78 -12.00
N ALA A 417 22.74 16.73 -11.91
CA ALA A 417 22.52 15.50 -12.67
C ALA A 417 21.39 14.66 -12.05
N LEU A 418 20.71 13.83 -12.87
CA LEU A 418 19.62 12.97 -12.43
C LEU A 418 20.03 12.01 -11.29
N LEU A 419 21.24 11.44 -11.37
CA LEU A 419 21.79 10.58 -10.32
C LEU A 419 22.01 11.33 -9.00
N GLN A 420 22.43 12.59 -9.05
CA GLN A 420 22.56 13.43 -7.86
C GLN A 420 21.18 13.72 -7.25
N LYS A 421 20.17 14.00 -8.09
CA LYS A 421 18.77 14.16 -7.64
C LYS A 421 18.25 12.89 -6.94
N LEU A 422 18.50 11.71 -7.51
CA LEU A 422 18.18 10.42 -6.87
C LEU A 422 18.82 10.32 -5.47
N LYS A 423 20.12 10.60 -5.37
CA LYS A 423 20.87 10.54 -4.10
C LYS A 423 20.30 11.50 -3.06
N LEU A 424 19.96 12.73 -3.45
CA LEU A 424 19.33 13.73 -2.59
C LEU A 424 17.95 13.27 -2.09
N TYR A 425 17.15 12.66 -2.96
CA TYR A 425 15.84 12.14 -2.59
C TYR A 425 15.90 10.97 -1.60
N ASP A 426 16.96 10.17 -1.72
CA ASP A 426 17.27 9.07 -0.82
C ASP A 426 17.96 9.54 0.49
N GLY A 427 18.12 10.85 0.67
CA GLY A 427 18.65 11.45 1.90
C GLY A 427 20.17 11.58 1.97
N LYS A 428 20.90 11.32 0.88
CA LYS A 428 22.35 11.58 0.84
C LYS A 428 22.62 13.09 0.82
N ILE A 429 23.62 13.52 1.58
CA ILE A 429 24.08 14.91 1.61
C ILE A 429 25.08 15.10 0.47
N LEU A 430 24.82 16.08 -0.40
CA LEU A 430 25.74 16.48 -1.46
C LEU A 430 26.27 17.90 -1.20
N PRO A 431 27.56 18.18 -1.50
CA PRO A 431 28.12 19.52 -1.37
C PRO A 431 27.31 20.54 -2.18
N GLY A 432 26.99 21.68 -1.56
CA GLY A 432 26.19 22.74 -2.20
C GLY A 432 24.68 22.54 -2.17
N TYR A 433 24.18 21.44 -1.58
CA TYR A 433 22.74 21.17 -1.47
C TYR A 433 22.31 21.03 -0.01
N THR A 434 21.24 21.73 0.34
CA THR A 434 20.60 21.68 1.66
C THR A 434 19.27 20.93 1.60
N GLN A 435 18.71 20.58 2.76
CA GLN A 435 17.37 19.98 2.84
C GLN A 435 16.28 20.90 2.26
N ASP A 436 16.46 22.22 2.31
CA ASP A 436 15.54 23.18 1.70
C ASP A 436 15.55 23.07 0.17
N ASN A 437 16.74 22.88 -0.41
CA ASN A 437 16.86 22.64 -1.86
C ASN A 437 16.17 21.33 -2.27
N VAL A 438 16.24 20.27 -1.47
CA VAL A 438 15.52 19.01 -1.75
C VAL A 438 14.01 19.21 -1.71
N LYS A 439 13.52 19.99 -0.75
CA LYS A 439 12.10 20.34 -0.63
C LYS A 439 11.61 21.17 -1.82
N GLU A 440 12.43 22.10 -2.33
CA GLU A 440 12.15 22.86 -3.55
C GLU A 440 12.10 21.95 -4.78
N LEU A 441 13.09 21.08 -4.96
CA LEU A 441 13.13 20.12 -6.08
C LEU A 441 11.86 19.26 -6.14
N ARG A 442 11.38 18.77 -4.99
CA ARG A 442 10.13 17.98 -4.90
C ARG A 442 8.87 18.81 -5.22
N LYS A 443 8.89 20.13 -5.02
CA LYS A 443 7.78 21.03 -5.36
C LYS A 443 7.79 21.45 -6.82
N GLU A 444 8.96 21.54 -7.44
CA GLU A 444 9.12 21.90 -8.85
C GLU A 444 8.68 20.79 -9.82
N ALA A 445 8.72 19.54 -9.35
CA ALA A 445 8.34 18.36 -10.09
C ALA A 445 6.82 18.13 -10.03
N ASN A 446 6.19 17.88 -11.18
CA ASN A 446 4.73 17.88 -11.30
C ASN A 446 4.12 16.48 -11.46
N ARG A 447 4.80 15.62 -12.21
CA ARG A 447 4.36 14.27 -12.62
C ARG A 447 5.41 13.22 -12.26
N GLU A 448 6.26 13.52 -11.29
CA GLU A 448 7.36 12.65 -10.89
C GLU A 448 6.84 11.33 -10.32
N GLY A 449 7.35 10.22 -10.87
CA GLY A 449 6.87 8.87 -10.58
C GLY A 449 5.54 8.48 -11.24
N LEU A 450 4.85 9.36 -11.98
CA LEU A 450 3.68 8.97 -12.79
C LEU A 450 4.07 8.32 -14.12
N GLU A 451 5.33 8.48 -14.53
CA GLU A 451 5.94 7.88 -15.71
C GLU A 451 7.21 7.11 -15.30
N GLY A 452 7.72 6.27 -16.20
CA GLY A 452 8.88 5.40 -15.93
C GLY A 452 8.53 3.91 -15.88
N MET A 453 9.54 3.10 -15.55
CA MET A 453 9.43 1.64 -15.54
C MET A 453 8.77 1.13 -14.25
N SER A 454 7.80 0.23 -14.41
CA SER A 454 7.05 -0.32 -13.28
C SER A 454 7.93 -1.24 -12.41
N PRO A 455 7.66 -1.34 -11.10
CA PRO A 455 8.33 -2.32 -10.25
C PRO A 455 8.16 -3.76 -10.76
N ARG A 456 6.98 -4.09 -11.30
CA ARG A 456 6.67 -5.41 -11.88
C ARG A 456 7.61 -5.76 -13.03
N TYR A 457 7.84 -4.82 -13.94
CA TYR A 457 8.78 -5.03 -15.04
C TYR A 457 10.17 -5.43 -14.53
N VAL A 458 10.68 -4.74 -13.50
CA VAL A 458 12.00 -5.01 -12.93
C VAL A 458 12.02 -6.37 -12.21
N GLN A 459 10.96 -6.69 -11.45
CA GLN A 459 10.81 -8.00 -10.82
C GLN A 459 10.80 -9.14 -11.85
N ASP A 460 10.13 -8.95 -12.98
CA ASP A 460 10.10 -9.92 -14.08
C ASP A 460 11.51 -10.12 -14.66
N LYS A 461 12.30 -9.05 -14.83
CA LYS A 461 13.69 -9.16 -15.33
C LYS A 461 14.64 -9.81 -14.33
N ILE A 462 14.47 -9.55 -13.03
CA ILE A 462 15.22 -10.26 -11.99
C ILE A 462 14.85 -11.75 -11.99
N SER A 463 13.56 -12.06 -12.13
CA SER A 463 13.07 -13.45 -12.20
C SER A 463 13.60 -14.19 -13.43
N ASN A 464 13.60 -13.55 -14.60
CA ASN A 464 14.19 -14.10 -15.82
C ASN A 464 15.68 -14.38 -15.65
N SER A 465 16.40 -13.47 -14.99
CA SER A 465 17.83 -13.63 -14.69
C SER A 465 18.09 -14.84 -13.78
N LEU A 466 17.14 -15.19 -12.90
CA LEU A 466 17.22 -16.36 -12.02
C LEU A 466 16.91 -17.68 -12.74
N VAL A 467 16.07 -17.69 -13.78
CA VAL A 467 15.61 -18.92 -14.45
C VAL A 467 16.52 -19.34 -15.60
N ARG A 468 17.33 -18.42 -16.13
CA ARG A 468 18.17 -18.64 -17.30
C ARG A 468 19.14 -19.82 -17.11
N GLU A 469 19.08 -20.78 -18.02
CA GLU A 469 19.99 -21.94 -18.07
C GLU A 469 21.46 -21.48 -18.08
N GLY A 470 22.29 -22.11 -17.24
CA GLY A 470 23.71 -21.76 -17.07
C GLY A 470 24.03 -20.83 -15.88
N THR A 471 23.03 -20.39 -15.11
CA THR A 471 23.28 -19.73 -13.82
C THR A 471 23.56 -20.74 -12.73
N GLU A 472 24.78 -20.71 -12.17
CA GLU A 472 25.21 -21.55 -11.05
C GLU A 472 24.56 -21.12 -9.72
N GLY A 473 23.23 -21.11 -9.63
CA GLY A 473 22.52 -20.80 -8.39
C GLY A 473 22.80 -19.40 -7.83
N TYR A 474 23.25 -18.43 -8.64
CA TYR A 474 23.36 -17.03 -8.20
C TYR A 474 22.98 -16.03 -9.30
N ILE A 475 22.64 -14.81 -8.88
CA ILE A 475 22.51 -13.64 -9.76
C ILE A 475 23.43 -12.52 -9.28
N ASN A 476 23.92 -11.72 -10.23
CA ASN A 476 24.79 -10.58 -9.96
C ASN A 476 24.28 -9.29 -10.64
N PRO A 477 24.83 -8.11 -10.31
CA PRO A 477 24.39 -6.83 -10.87
C PRO A 477 24.39 -6.79 -12.41
N PHE A 478 25.43 -7.31 -13.06
CA PHE A 478 25.58 -7.29 -14.51
C PHE A 478 24.54 -8.15 -15.22
N MET A 479 24.20 -9.31 -14.66
CA MET A 479 23.17 -10.19 -15.22
C MET A 479 21.81 -9.49 -15.27
N VAL A 480 21.43 -8.83 -14.17
CA VAL A 480 20.16 -8.10 -14.09
C VAL A 480 20.17 -6.88 -15.02
N LEU A 481 21.26 -6.10 -15.06
CA LEU A 481 21.37 -4.96 -15.97
C LEU A 481 21.29 -5.37 -17.45
N ASN A 482 21.95 -6.47 -17.83
CA ASN A 482 21.87 -6.99 -19.19
C ASN A 482 20.46 -7.48 -19.55
N GLU A 483 19.74 -8.07 -18.60
CA GLU A 483 18.36 -8.52 -18.82
C GLU A 483 17.38 -7.35 -18.90
N LEU A 484 17.61 -6.27 -18.14
CA LEU A 484 16.89 -5.00 -18.26
C LEU A 484 17.14 -4.36 -19.65
N GLU A 485 18.39 -4.31 -20.10
CA GLU A 485 18.78 -3.75 -21.40
C GLU A 485 18.13 -4.52 -22.57
N LYS A 486 18.22 -5.85 -22.56
CA LYS A 486 17.56 -6.72 -23.55
C LYS A 486 16.05 -6.58 -23.52
N GLY A 487 15.47 -6.56 -22.32
CA GLY A 487 14.04 -6.42 -22.14
C GLY A 487 13.50 -5.08 -22.63
N LEU A 488 14.31 -4.03 -22.58
CA LEU A 488 13.95 -2.69 -23.04
C LEU A 488 13.93 -2.64 -24.57
N ALA A 489 14.91 -3.25 -25.24
CA ALA A 489 14.96 -3.36 -26.69
C ALA A 489 13.73 -4.09 -27.27
N ALA A 490 13.23 -5.12 -26.57
CA ALA A 490 12.06 -5.89 -26.96
C ALA A 490 10.71 -5.28 -26.53
N SER A 491 10.70 -4.16 -25.81
CA SER A 491 9.47 -3.59 -25.25
C SER A 491 8.66 -2.84 -26.32
N LEU A 492 7.40 -3.25 -26.52
CA LEU A 492 6.45 -2.58 -27.41
C LEU A 492 5.67 -1.44 -26.73
N THR A 493 5.71 -1.35 -25.40
CA THR A 493 4.90 -0.40 -24.61
C THR A 493 5.61 0.91 -24.32
N VAL A 494 6.93 0.98 -24.57
CA VAL A 494 7.75 2.16 -24.33
C VAL A 494 8.04 2.84 -25.67
N ALA A 495 7.83 4.15 -25.76
CA ALA A 495 8.14 4.93 -26.95
C ALA A 495 9.66 4.90 -27.25
N ASP A 496 10.05 5.08 -28.52
CA ASP A 496 11.45 4.92 -28.96
C ASP A 496 12.40 5.92 -28.28
N ASP A 497 11.95 7.16 -28.06
CA ASP A 497 12.68 8.21 -27.34
C ASP A 497 12.95 7.80 -25.88
N GLN A 498 11.93 7.28 -25.19
CA GLN A 498 12.06 6.80 -23.81
C GLN A 498 12.94 5.55 -23.74
N ARG A 499 12.85 4.63 -24.72
CA ARG A 499 13.74 3.46 -24.80
C ARG A 499 15.20 3.88 -24.90
N LYS A 500 15.51 4.87 -25.75
CA LYS A 500 16.89 5.38 -25.86
C LYS A 500 17.35 5.98 -24.52
N ARG A 501 16.55 6.87 -23.92
CA ARG A 501 16.85 7.49 -22.63
C ARG A 501 17.08 6.45 -21.52
N TYR A 502 16.19 5.46 -21.38
CA TYR A 502 16.33 4.43 -20.37
C TYR A 502 17.53 3.51 -20.60
N GLY A 503 17.92 3.29 -21.86
CA GLY A 503 19.16 2.59 -22.21
C GLY A 503 20.41 3.37 -21.76
N GLU A 504 20.45 4.68 -22.00
CA GLU A 504 21.55 5.55 -21.53
C GLU A 504 21.68 5.53 -20.00
N LEU A 505 20.55 5.45 -19.27
CA LEU A 505 20.54 5.33 -17.80
C LEU A 505 21.18 4.02 -17.30
N ILE A 506 21.18 2.94 -18.10
CA ILE A 506 21.91 1.70 -17.74
C ILE A 506 23.41 1.98 -17.66
N GLY A 507 23.94 2.79 -18.59
CA GLY A 507 25.34 3.23 -18.55
C GLY A 507 25.67 4.04 -17.30
N VAL A 508 24.77 4.95 -16.89
CA VAL A 508 24.92 5.73 -15.65
C VAL A 508 24.96 4.82 -14.42
N VAL A 509 24.09 3.81 -14.35
CA VAL A 509 24.07 2.87 -13.22
C VAL A 509 25.31 1.98 -13.20
N LYS A 510 25.81 1.53 -14.36
CA LYS A 510 27.07 0.76 -14.45
C LYS A 510 28.24 1.59 -13.89
N ALA A 511 28.37 2.86 -14.30
CA ALA A 511 29.41 3.75 -13.79
C ALA A 511 29.30 4.01 -12.28
N GLU A 512 28.09 4.21 -11.74
CA GLU A 512 27.90 4.38 -10.29
C GLU A 512 28.23 3.10 -9.52
N TYR A 513 27.87 1.93 -10.06
CA TYR A 513 28.23 0.64 -9.46
C TYR A 513 29.75 0.45 -9.42
N ASP A 514 30.47 0.79 -10.50
CA ASP A 514 31.93 0.71 -10.53
C ASP A 514 32.57 1.58 -9.44
N GLU A 515 32.05 2.79 -9.22
CA GLU A 515 32.50 3.66 -8.13
C GLU A 515 32.15 3.11 -6.74
N ILE A 516 30.98 2.49 -6.56
CA ILE A 516 30.63 1.81 -5.29
C ILE A 516 31.64 0.70 -5.00
N VAL A 517 31.85 -0.21 -5.95
CA VAL A 517 32.76 -1.36 -5.78
C VAL A 517 34.19 -0.88 -5.55
N LYS A 518 34.67 0.12 -6.30
CA LYS A 518 36.01 0.69 -6.13
C LYS A 518 36.21 1.23 -4.72
N ASN A 519 35.24 1.98 -4.19
CA ASN A 519 35.30 2.52 -2.84
C ASN A 519 35.27 1.42 -1.76
N GLU A 520 34.46 0.37 -1.96
CA GLU A 520 34.39 -0.75 -1.03
C GLU A 520 35.66 -1.59 -1.03
N VAL A 521 36.21 -1.91 -2.20
CA VAL A 521 37.50 -2.62 -2.34
C VAL A 521 38.62 -1.80 -1.70
N GLN A 522 38.66 -0.49 -1.93
CA GLN A 522 39.65 0.38 -1.30
C GLN A 522 39.52 0.35 0.23
N ARG A 523 38.30 0.45 0.77
CA ARG A 523 38.05 0.35 2.23
C ARG A 523 38.43 -1.01 2.79
N ALA A 524 38.13 -2.10 2.10
CA ALA A 524 38.46 -3.45 2.53
C ALA A 524 39.98 -3.65 2.60
N ILE A 525 40.72 -3.18 1.59
CA ILE A 525 42.19 -3.21 1.59
C ILE A 525 42.75 -2.32 2.72
N SER A 526 42.17 -1.14 2.93
CA SER A 526 42.62 -0.22 3.99
C SER A 526 42.31 -0.70 5.41
N ALA A 527 41.37 -1.63 5.58
CA ALA A 527 40.99 -2.19 6.88
C ALA A 527 41.88 -3.38 7.30
N ASP A 528 42.67 -3.95 6.38
CA ASP A 528 43.63 -5.02 6.69
C ASP A 528 44.98 -4.40 7.07
N GLU A 529 45.13 -4.07 8.36
CA GLU A 529 46.37 -3.54 8.93
C GLU A 529 47.56 -4.49 8.71
N GLU A 530 47.35 -5.81 8.68
CA GLU A 530 48.41 -6.77 8.42
C GLU A 530 48.84 -6.77 6.95
N ALA A 531 47.91 -6.63 6.00
CA ALA A 531 48.24 -6.46 4.58
C ALA A 531 48.96 -5.14 4.32
N ILE A 532 48.51 -4.04 4.94
CA ILE A 532 49.21 -2.74 4.86
C ILE A 532 50.60 -2.88 5.47
N GLY A 533 50.72 -3.46 6.66
CA GLY A 533 52.00 -3.69 7.32
C GLY A 533 52.95 -4.54 6.48
N ARG A 534 52.46 -5.60 5.83
CA ARG A 534 53.25 -6.43 4.90
C ARG A 534 53.69 -5.65 3.67
N LEU A 535 52.82 -4.83 3.09
CA LEU A 535 53.15 -3.99 1.93
C LEU A 535 54.21 -2.93 2.30
N SER A 536 54.03 -2.24 3.42
CA SER A 536 54.99 -1.26 3.93
C SER A 536 56.34 -1.90 4.28
N ALA A 537 56.34 -3.05 4.94
CA ALA A 537 57.57 -3.79 5.24
C ALA A 537 58.29 -4.22 3.96
N ASN A 538 57.55 -4.74 2.97
CA ASN A 538 58.11 -5.12 1.67
C ASN A 538 58.69 -3.91 0.93
N TYR A 539 58.01 -2.76 0.97
CA TYR A 539 58.50 -1.51 0.39
C TYR A 539 59.81 -1.04 1.06
N VAL A 540 59.87 -1.05 2.40
CA VAL A 540 61.08 -0.68 3.17
C VAL A 540 62.24 -1.64 2.91
N ASP A 541 61.99 -2.94 2.84
CA ASP A 541 63.03 -3.94 2.53
C ASP A 541 63.62 -3.71 1.13
N ASN A 542 62.79 -3.38 0.14
CA ASN A 542 63.23 -3.05 -1.21
C ASN A 542 63.99 -1.71 -1.27
N ILE A 543 63.56 -0.68 -0.52
CA ILE A 543 64.31 0.58 -0.40
C ILE A 543 65.70 0.33 0.21
N ARG A 544 65.77 -0.42 1.31
CA ARG A 544 67.04 -0.74 1.98
C ARG A 544 67.98 -1.44 1.00
N ALA A 545 67.49 -2.46 0.30
CA ALA A 545 68.25 -3.20 -0.69
C ALA A 545 68.72 -2.32 -1.85
N TYR A 546 67.86 -1.42 -2.36
CA TYR A 546 68.19 -0.47 -3.42
C TYR A 546 69.32 0.48 -3.02
N LEU A 547 69.23 1.10 -1.83
CA LEU A 547 70.21 2.08 -1.36
C LEU A 547 71.53 1.43 -0.92
N MET A 548 71.48 0.25 -0.32
CA MET A 548 72.67 -0.49 0.13
C MET A 548 73.29 -1.36 -0.97
N LYS A 549 72.71 -1.40 -2.17
CA LYS A 549 73.11 -2.29 -3.28
C LYS A 549 73.16 -3.76 -2.85
N GLN A 550 72.15 -4.18 -2.09
CA GLN A 550 71.97 -5.55 -1.62
C GLN A 550 70.80 -6.21 -2.35
N LYS A 551 70.73 -7.54 -2.26
CA LYS A 551 69.60 -8.31 -2.77
C LYS A 551 68.52 -8.48 -1.70
N VAL A 552 67.26 -8.56 -2.13
CA VAL A 552 66.12 -8.89 -1.26
C VAL A 552 65.86 -10.38 -1.36
N LYS A 553 65.73 -11.06 -0.22
CA LYS A 553 65.36 -12.46 -0.20
C LYS A 553 63.87 -12.62 -0.45
N ASN A 554 63.50 -13.25 -1.56
CA ASN A 554 62.11 -13.50 -1.91
C ASN A 554 61.51 -14.53 -0.94
N LYS A 555 60.41 -14.16 -0.26
CA LYS A 555 59.77 -14.99 0.78
C LYS A 555 59.11 -16.25 0.23
N TYR A 556 58.80 -16.32 -1.07
CA TYR A 556 58.12 -17.44 -1.70
C TYR A 556 59.09 -18.40 -2.39
N THR A 557 60.14 -17.88 -3.04
CA THR A 557 61.13 -18.70 -3.77
C THR A 557 62.39 -18.98 -2.94
N GLY A 558 62.61 -18.23 -1.85
CA GLY A 558 63.79 -18.32 -0.99
C GLY A 558 65.08 -17.78 -1.63
N LYS A 559 65.02 -17.30 -2.87
CA LYS A 559 66.18 -16.81 -3.64
C LYS A 559 66.42 -15.33 -3.40
N ASP A 560 67.67 -14.92 -3.53
CA ASP A 560 68.08 -13.52 -3.51
C ASP A 560 67.81 -12.86 -4.87
N GLU A 561 66.93 -11.88 -4.89
CA GLU A 561 66.49 -11.13 -6.07
C GLU A 561 66.94 -9.67 -5.98
N GLU A 562 67.08 -9.01 -7.12
CA GLU A 562 67.34 -7.58 -7.16
C GLU A 562 66.12 -6.80 -6.60
N PRO A 563 66.33 -5.63 -5.99
CA PRO A 563 65.23 -4.82 -5.46
C PRO A 563 64.22 -4.47 -6.56
N ASP A 564 62.94 -4.67 -6.27
CA ASP A 564 61.85 -4.45 -7.22
C ASP A 564 61.54 -2.96 -7.34
N GLU A 565 62.22 -2.31 -8.30
CA GLU A 565 62.00 -0.90 -8.61
C GLU A 565 60.60 -0.61 -9.14
N ARG A 566 59.94 -1.58 -9.79
CA ARG A 566 58.57 -1.39 -10.30
C ARG A 566 57.58 -1.31 -9.15
N LEU A 567 57.72 -2.19 -8.15
CA LEU A 567 56.94 -2.14 -6.92
C LEU A 567 57.14 -0.79 -6.22
N MET A 568 58.40 -0.37 -6.00
CA MET A 568 58.69 0.89 -5.34
C MET A 568 58.09 2.10 -6.07
N ARG A 569 58.24 2.16 -7.40
CA ARG A 569 57.64 3.23 -8.23
C ARG A 569 56.12 3.23 -8.18
N SER A 570 55.48 2.06 -8.20
CA SER A 570 54.01 1.96 -8.15
C SER A 570 53.39 2.53 -6.86
N ILE A 571 54.16 2.56 -5.77
CA ILE A 571 53.78 3.18 -4.49
C ILE A 571 54.11 4.67 -4.52
N GLU A 572 55.33 5.03 -4.90
CA GLU A 572 55.84 6.41 -4.96
C GLU A 572 55.00 7.32 -5.87
N GLU A 573 54.52 6.82 -7.00
CA GLU A 573 53.68 7.58 -7.93
C GLU A 573 52.29 7.88 -7.36
N LYS A 574 51.75 7.00 -6.52
CA LYS A 574 50.45 7.20 -5.87
C LYS A 574 50.47 8.24 -4.75
N ILE A 575 51.67 8.63 -4.30
CA ILE A 575 51.90 9.69 -3.32
C ILE A 575 52.62 10.90 -3.94
N ASP A 576 52.49 11.06 -5.26
CA ASP A 576 52.97 12.20 -6.05
C ASP A 576 54.51 12.41 -6.04
N ILE A 577 55.29 11.35 -5.86
CA ILE A 577 56.76 11.41 -5.95
C ILE A 577 57.21 11.24 -7.40
N THR A 578 57.69 12.35 -7.96
CA THR A 578 58.22 12.40 -9.33
C THR A 578 59.50 11.57 -9.48
N GLU A 579 59.74 11.05 -10.69
CA GLU A 579 60.89 10.19 -10.98
C GLU A 579 62.26 10.80 -10.61
N PRO A 580 62.53 12.10 -10.84
CA PRO A 580 63.79 12.72 -10.41
C PRO A 580 63.98 12.75 -8.89
N ARG A 581 62.89 12.71 -8.11
CA ARG A 581 62.92 12.78 -6.64
C ARG A 581 62.95 11.40 -5.98
N LYS A 582 62.90 10.31 -6.74
CA LYS A 582 62.79 8.95 -6.18
C LYS A 582 63.94 8.63 -5.22
N ASP A 583 65.17 8.98 -5.58
CA ASP A 583 66.35 8.62 -4.80
C ASP A 583 66.45 9.43 -3.50
N ASP A 584 66.05 10.70 -3.54
CA ASP A 584 66.03 11.57 -2.36
C ASP A 584 64.93 11.14 -1.40
N PHE A 585 63.73 10.86 -1.91
CA PHE A 585 62.62 10.36 -1.10
C PHE A 585 62.95 9.03 -0.42
N ARG A 586 63.55 8.08 -1.15
CA ARG A 586 64.01 6.79 -0.60
C ARG A 586 65.03 6.97 0.53
N ARG A 587 65.98 7.91 0.37
CA ARG A 587 66.96 8.25 1.41
C ARG A 587 66.31 8.88 2.64
N GLU A 588 65.37 9.79 2.45
CA GLU A 588 64.61 10.43 3.54
C GLU A 588 63.84 9.39 4.37
N ILE A 589 63.15 8.45 3.72
CA ILE A 589 62.43 7.35 4.39
C ILE A 589 63.38 6.51 5.24
N MET A 590 64.53 6.10 4.69
CA MET A 590 65.50 5.30 5.45
C MET A 590 66.12 6.05 6.63
N ASN A 591 66.42 7.34 6.45
CA ASN A 591 66.94 8.18 7.53
C ASN A 591 65.90 8.35 8.64
N PHE A 592 64.63 8.55 8.27
CA PHE A 592 63.53 8.66 9.21
C PHE A 592 63.31 7.36 10.00
N ILE A 593 63.30 6.21 9.32
CA ILE A 593 63.19 4.90 9.97
C ILE A 593 64.39 4.63 10.88
N GLY A 594 65.60 4.98 10.43
CA GLY A 594 66.82 4.86 11.23
C GLY A 594 66.78 5.70 12.50
N HIS A 595 66.27 6.94 12.41
CA HIS A 595 66.08 7.82 13.55
C HIS A 595 65.07 7.23 14.55
N LEU A 596 63.92 6.73 14.07
CA LEU A 596 62.91 6.10 14.93
C LEU A 596 63.44 4.84 15.65
N ALA A 597 64.24 4.03 14.95
CA ALA A 597 64.88 2.87 15.54
C ALA A 597 65.90 3.23 16.64
N LEU A 598 66.64 4.34 16.48
CA LEU A 598 67.56 4.87 17.50
C LEU A 598 66.82 5.38 18.75
N GLU A 599 65.60 5.88 18.60
CA GLU A 599 64.72 6.29 19.72
C GLU A 599 64.00 5.10 20.39
N GLY A 600 64.24 3.86 19.95
CA GLY A 600 63.60 2.66 20.51
C GLY A 600 62.11 2.54 20.18
N LYS A 601 61.61 3.30 19.20
CA LYS A 601 60.22 3.19 18.71
C LYS A 601 60.16 2.13 17.63
N LYS A 602 59.17 1.24 17.72
CA LYS A 602 58.93 0.17 16.74
C LYS A 602 58.05 0.66 15.60
#